data_AF-A0AA37IFN2-F1
#
_entry.id   AF-A0AA37IFN2-F1
#
_cell.length_a   1.000
_cell.length_b   1.000
_cell.length_c   1.000
_cell.angle_alpha   90.00
_cell.angle_beta   90.00
_cell.angle_gamma   90.00
#
_symmetry.space_group_name_H-M   'P 1'
#
loop_
_entity.id
_entity.type
_entity.pdbx_description
1 polymer ?
#
loop_
_entity_poly.entity_id
_entity_poly.type
_entity_poly.pdbx_seq_one_letter_code
_entity_poly.pdbx_strand_id
1 'polypeptide(L)'
;MSQTLPGFPALPSSAETSVISEPELVAVRLSELHESLDEALLKEANEHGYRSRLEVTELHAPTAAGSYHWHSTLYAVRYALTAREWSPENLRNCPFIVSPDRKVAIAVMTGDADTGLVKGKPTNQAQKGAVLQRAVAQNQQLELFDPAVVKDLASSKDATQLWVLLYHVAFGADGKPEIRSELSLPSRFARKQIVEWSQRLILASIRPDSEPIIGQDEPTGPIDVPVERRTGTS
;
A
#
# COMPACT_ATOMS: atom_id res chain seq x y z
N MET A 1 -25.24 -32.58 17.64
CA MET A 1 -25.21 -33.35 16.37
C MET A 1 -24.71 -32.42 15.28
N SER A 2 -23.43 -32.52 14.94
CA SER A 2 -22.77 -31.67 13.95
C SER A 2 -22.74 -32.43 12.63
N GLN A 3 -23.39 -31.91 11.59
CA GLN A 3 -23.25 -32.44 10.23
C GLN A 3 -22.18 -31.64 9.50
N THR A 4 -20.99 -32.23 9.39
CA THR A 4 -19.94 -31.85 8.46
C THR A 4 -20.23 -32.43 7.07
N LEU A 5 -20.31 -31.57 6.05
CA LEU A 5 -20.32 -31.98 4.65
C LEU A 5 -18.94 -32.56 4.24
N PRO A 6 -18.88 -33.67 3.48
CA PRO A 6 -17.62 -34.31 3.08
C PRO A 6 -17.09 -33.70 1.77
N GLY A 7 -15.76 -33.58 1.61
CA GLY A 7 -15.18 -33.47 0.25
C GLY A 7 -13.98 -32.57 0.01
N PHE A 8 -13.36 -31.94 1.01
CA PHE A 8 -12.03 -31.36 0.83
C PHE A 8 -11.18 -31.66 2.06
N PRO A 9 -10.03 -32.35 1.94
CA PRO A 9 -9.07 -32.32 3.03
C PRO A 9 -8.68 -30.86 3.27
N ALA A 10 -8.69 -30.42 4.54
CA ALA A 10 -8.03 -29.19 4.90
C ALA A 10 -6.55 -29.39 4.58
N LEU A 11 -6.10 -28.86 3.43
CA LEU A 11 -4.69 -28.83 3.11
C LEU A 11 -4.00 -27.96 4.16
N PRO A 12 -2.93 -28.44 4.81
CA PRO A 12 -2.21 -27.64 5.77
C PRO A 12 -1.47 -26.54 4.99
N SER A 13 -1.96 -25.31 5.06
CA SER A 13 -1.15 -24.13 4.73
C SER A 13 -0.71 -23.51 6.05
N SER A 14 0.22 -24.19 6.73
CA SER A 14 0.85 -23.68 7.96
C SER A 14 2.14 -22.90 7.64
N ALA A 15 2.11 -22.06 6.60
CA ALA A 15 3.08 -20.97 6.59
C ALA A 15 2.55 -19.92 7.57
N GLU A 16 3.15 -19.81 8.76
CA GLU A 16 2.81 -18.74 9.69
C GLU A 16 2.99 -17.39 8.97
N THR A 17 1.97 -16.53 9.05
CA THR A 17 2.06 -15.17 8.51
C THR A 17 3.18 -14.43 9.22
N SER A 18 4.21 -14.02 8.48
CA SER A 18 5.27 -13.15 9.02
C SER A 18 4.73 -11.73 9.19
N VAL A 19 4.71 -11.22 10.42
CA VAL A 19 4.25 -9.86 10.72
C VAL A 19 5.44 -9.03 11.21
N ILE A 20 5.71 -7.92 10.50
CA ILE A 20 6.76 -6.97 10.85
C ILE A 20 6.10 -5.63 11.17
N SER A 21 6.34 -5.11 12.36
CA SER A 21 5.72 -3.87 12.86
C SER A 21 6.72 -2.89 13.47
N GLU A 22 7.94 -3.32 13.77
CA GLU A 22 8.98 -2.41 14.26
C GLU A 22 9.44 -1.50 13.11
N PRO A 23 9.38 -0.16 13.25
CA PRO A 23 9.61 0.76 12.14
C PRO A 23 10.92 0.54 11.39
N GLU A 24 12.01 0.25 12.12
CA GLU A 24 13.32 -0.01 11.51
C GLU A 24 13.31 -1.28 10.66
N LEU A 25 12.63 -2.35 11.12
CA LEU A 25 12.51 -3.60 10.37
C LEU A 25 11.56 -3.46 9.18
N VAL A 26 10.51 -2.64 9.30
CA VAL A 26 9.62 -2.30 8.19
C VAL A 26 10.40 -1.55 7.11
N ALA A 27 11.19 -0.54 7.48
CA ALA A 27 12.03 0.22 6.55
C ALA A 27 13.04 -0.67 5.82
N VAL A 28 13.76 -1.54 6.56
CA VAL A 28 14.67 -2.53 5.97
C VAL A 28 13.92 -3.42 4.99
N ARG A 29 12.77 -3.95 5.39
CA ARG A 29 12.02 -4.87 4.54
C ARG A 29 11.46 -4.20 3.28
N LEU A 30 11.01 -2.94 3.36
CA LEU A 30 10.58 -2.19 2.18
C LEU A 30 11.74 -1.97 1.20
N SER A 31 12.93 -1.64 1.71
CA SER A 31 14.15 -1.49 0.89
C SER A 31 14.57 -2.80 0.22
N GLU A 32 14.39 -3.94 0.89
CA GLU A 32 14.60 -5.27 0.30
C GLU A 32 13.58 -5.62 -0.81
N LEU A 33 12.35 -5.09 -0.74
CA LEU A 33 11.39 -5.24 -1.84
C LEU A 33 11.84 -4.45 -3.07
N HIS A 34 12.27 -3.21 -2.85
CA HIS A 34 12.89 -2.38 -3.87
C HIS A 34 13.57 -1.17 -3.20
N GLU A 35 14.77 -0.80 -3.65
CA GLU A 35 15.54 0.31 -3.04
C GLU A 35 14.81 1.66 -3.09
N SER A 36 13.92 1.82 -4.07
CA SER A 36 13.13 3.03 -4.28
C SER A 36 11.77 3.00 -3.57
N LEU A 37 11.54 2.06 -2.64
CA LEU A 37 10.29 1.96 -1.88
C LEU A 37 10.58 2.29 -0.41
N ASP A 38 9.82 3.23 0.14
CA ASP A 38 9.95 3.67 1.52
C ASP A 38 8.57 3.93 2.14
N GLU A 39 8.52 3.93 3.47
CA GLU A 39 7.28 4.11 4.22
C GLU A 39 6.72 5.53 4.10
N ALA A 40 7.58 6.54 3.99
CA ALA A 40 7.18 7.94 3.89
C ALA A 40 6.34 8.19 2.64
N LEU A 41 6.72 7.62 1.49
CA LEU A 41 5.95 7.66 0.25
C LEU A 41 4.56 7.05 0.42
N LEU A 42 4.48 5.86 1.03
CA LEU A 42 3.21 5.16 1.22
C LEU A 42 2.28 5.92 2.19
N LYS A 43 2.88 6.51 3.23
CA LYS A 43 2.20 7.37 4.20
C LYS A 43 1.64 8.63 3.54
N GLU A 44 2.47 9.37 2.81
CA GLU A 44 2.06 10.60 2.11
C GLU A 44 0.96 10.32 1.08
N ALA A 45 1.07 9.21 0.34
CA ALA A 45 0.04 8.83 -0.63
C ALA A 45 -1.31 8.54 0.04
N ASN A 46 -1.30 7.89 1.21
CA ASN A 46 -2.51 7.61 1.97
C ASN A 46 -3.12 8.88 2.60
N GLU A 47 -2.28 9.81 3.07
CA GLU A 47 -2.70 11.16 3.52
C GLU A 47 -3.33 11.96 2.39
N HIS A 48 -2.76 11.90 1.19
CA HIS A 48 -3.33 12.50 -0.01
C HIS A 48 -4.73 11.92 -0.29
N GLY A 49 -4.88 10.59 -0.21
CA GLY A 49 -6.18 9.93 -0.29
C GLY A 49 -7.18 10.43 0.74
N TYR A 50 -6.75 10.50 2.01
CA TYR A 50 -7.61 10.93 3.10
C TYR A 50 -8.10 12.37 2.95
N ARG A 51 -7.26 13.29 2.42
CA ARG A 51 -7.72 14.65 2.11
C ARG A 51 -8.88 14.66 1.12
N SER A 52 -8.84 13.86 0.05
CA SER A 52 -9.96 13.73 -0.89
C SER A 52 -11.20 13.07 -0.25
N ARG A 53 -11.02 12.21 0.75
CA ARG A 53 -12.15 11.66 1.52
C ARG A 53 -12.93 12.77 2.25
N LEU A 54 -12.24 13.78 2.76
CA LEU A 54 -12.84 14.89 3.53
C LEU A 54 -13.61 15.89 2.66
N GLU A 55 -13.38 15.89 1.34
CA GLU A 55 -14.13 16.74 0.40
C GLU A 55 -15.58 16.27 0.20
N VAL A 56 -15.90 15.05 0.66
CA VAL A 56 -17.23 14.46 0.49
C VAL A 56 -18.23 15.08 1.45
N THR A 57 -19.33 15.56 0.86
CA THR A 57 -20.49 16.13 1.55
C THR A 57 -21.68 15.17 1.55
N GLU A 58 -22.72 15.48 2.33
CA GLU A 58 -23.97 14.72 2.40
C GLU A 58 -24.71 14.61 1.05
N LEU A 59 -24.40 15.48 0.08
CA LEU A 59 -24.99 15.44 -1.26
C LEU A 59 -24.39 14.36 -2.17
N HIS A 60 -23.25 13.80 -1.78
CA HIS A 60 -22.61 12.73 -2.54
C HIS A 60 -23.23 11.36 -2.23
N ALA A 61 -22.99 10.38 -3.10
CA ALA A 61 -23.38 9.01 -2.84
C ALA A 61 -22.68 8.46 -1.57
N PRO A 62 -23.31 7.54 -0.81
CA PRO A 62 -22.73 7.00 0.43
C PRO A 62 -21.35 6.37 0.29
N THR A 63 -21.01 5.88 -0.91
CA THR A 63 -19.71 5.26 -1.21
C THR A 63 -18.63 6.27 -1.63
N ALA A 64 -18.98 7.55 -1.84
CA ALA A 64 -18.09 8.54 -2.44
C ALA A 64 -16.80 8.75 -1.63
N ALA A 65 -16.90 8.84 -0.31
CA ALA A 65 -15.74 9.04 0.56
C ALA A 65 -14.69 7.93 0.38
N GLY A 66 -15.13 6.67 0.37
CA GLY A 66 -14.23 5.54 0.12
C GLY A 66 -13.66 5.53 -1.30
N SER A 67 -14.48 5.84 -2.30
CA SER A 67 -14.04 5.92 -3.71
C SER A 67 -13.00 7.02 -3.92
N TYR A 68 -13.22 8.21 -3.36
CA TYR A 68 -12.29 9.34 -3.48
C TYR A 68 -10.97 9.04 -2.78
N HIS A 69 -11.02 8.49 -1.55
CA HIS A 69 -9.83 8.04 -0.84
C HIS A 69 -9.02 7.07 -1.70
N TRP A 70 -9.67 6.03 -2.23
CA TRP A 70 -9.01 5.02 -3.04
C TRP A 70 -8.40 5.58 -4.32
N HIS A 71 -9.16 6.35 -5.11
CA HIS A 71 -8.68 6.93 -6.36
C HIS A 71 -7.48 7.86 -6.13
N SER A 72 -7.56 8.72 -5.12
CA SER A 72 -6.51 9.68 -4.79
C SER A 72 -5.26 9.00 -4.21
N THR A 73 -5.42 7.94 -3.40
CA THR A 73 -4.26 7.15 -2.92
C THR A 73 -3.57 6.42 -4.07
N LEU A 74 -4.36 5.75 -4.93
CA LEU A 74 -3.84 5.06 -6.10
C LEU A 74 -3.08 6.02 -7.03
N TYR A 75 -3.63 7.21 -7.27
CA TYR A 75 -2.97 8.26 -8.03
C TYR A 75 -1.65 8.66 -7.38
N ALA A 76 -1.64 8.98 -6.08
CA ALA A 76 -0.45 9.46 -5.39
C ALA A 76 0.67 8.40 -5.34
N VAL A 77 0.34 7.13 -5.07
CA VAL A 77 1.30 6.01 -5.16
C VAL A 77 1.88 5.92 -6.58
N ARG A 78 1.02 5.96 -7.60
CA ARG A 78 1.47 5.86 -9.00
C ARG A 78 2.35 7.02 -9.41
N TYR A 79 1.95 8.24 -9.05
CA TYR A 79 2.69 9.45 -9.36
C TYR A 79 4.09 9.41 -8.75
N ALA A 80 4.19 9.12 -7.45
CA ALA A 80 5.46 9.08 -6.75
C ALA A 80 6.39 7.97 -7.24
N LEU A 81 5.87 6.77 -7.53
CA LEU A 81 6.68 5.65 -7.99
C LEU A 81 7.03 5.74 -9.49
N THR A 82 6.22 6.40 -10.32
CA THR A 82 6.59 6.65 -11.73
C THR A 82 7.81 7.57 -11.82
N ALA A 83 7.95 8.53 -10.91
CA ALA A 83 9.17 9.34 -10.79
C ALA A 83 10.42 8.51 -10.38
N ARG A 84 10.22 7.27 -9.94
CA ARG A 84 11.24 6.29 -9.55
C ARG A 84 11.31 5.12 -10.54
N GLU A 85 10.88 5.35 -11.79
CA GLU A 85 10.92 4.41 -12.92
C GLU A 85 9.96 3.21 -12.83
N TRP A 86 9.04 3.18 -11.85
CA TRP A 86 8.01 2.16 -11.82
C TRP A 86 6.96 2.39 -12.92
N SER A 87 6.36 1.32 -13.41
CA SER A 87 5.41 1.36 -14.52
C SER A 87 3.97 1.10 -14.04
N PRO A 88 3.02 2.02 -14.25
CA PRO A 88 1.61 1.77 -13.98
C PRO A 88 1.03 0.79 -15.00
N GLU A 89 0.39 -0.28 -14.54
CA GLU A 89 -0.28 -1.27 -15.39
C GLU A 89 -1.76 -1.38 -15.03
N ASN A 90 -2.64 -1.57 -16.03
CA ASN A 90 -4.09 -1.72 -15.83
C ASN A 90 -4.56 -3.04 -16.44
N LEU A 91 -4.42 -4.15 -15.70
CA LEU A 91 -4.81 -5.47 -16.20
C LEU A 91 -6.27 -5.74 -15.87
N ARG A 92 -7.15 -5.72 -16.89
CA ARG A 92 -8.59 -6.01 -16.77
C ARG A 92 -9.26 -5.28 -15.60
N ASN A 93 -9.08 -3.96 -15.53
CA ASN A 93 -9.58 -3.06 -14.47
C ASN A 93 -9.00 -3.29 -13.07
N CYS A 94 -7.84 -3.94 -12.97
CA CYS A 94 -7.06 -4.00 -11.75
C CYS A 94 -5.83 -3.09 -11.90
N PRO A 95 -5.85 -1.88 -11.31
CA PRO A 95 -4.74 -0.95 -11.40
C PRO A 95 -3.60 -1.37 -10.47
N PHE A 96 -2.43 -1.61 -11.06
CA PHE A 96 -1.18 -1.92 -10.39
C PHE A 96 -0.10 -0.87 -10.69
N ILE A 97 0.99 -0.90 -9.92
CA ILE A 97 2.26 -0.31 -10.32
C ILE A 97 3.38 -1.33 -10.11
N VAL A 98 4.26 -1.47 -11.10
CA VAL A 98 5.26 -2.55 -11.18
C VAL A 98 6.65 -1.96 -11.11
N SER A 99 7.54 -2.55 -10.32
CA SER A 99 8.93 -2.14 -10.18
C SER A 99 9.73 -2.27 -11.48
N PRO A 100 10.80 -1.48 -11.68
CA PRO A 100 11.69 -1.56 -12.84
C PRO A 100 12.21 -2.97 -13.13
N ASP A 101 12.59 -3.71 -12.07
CA ASP A 101 13.06 -5.09 -12.15
C ASP A 101 11.94 -6.13 -12.33
N ARG A 102 10.67 -5.67 -12.34
CA ARG A 102 9.44 -6.46 -12.42
C ARG A 102 9.30 -7.53 -11.33
N LYS A 103 10.01 -7.43 -10.21
CA LYS A 103 9.89 -8.37 -9.09
C LYS A 103 8.74 -8.03 -8.15
N VAL A 104 8.31 -6.76 -8.11
CA VAL A 104 7.25 -6.29 -7.21
C VAL A 104 6.18 -5.59 -8.01
N ALA A 105 4.92 -5.93 -7.74
CA ALA A 105 3.75 -5.17 -8.16
C ALA A 105 2.98 -4.72 -6.92
N ILE A 106 2.47 -3.49 -6.89
CA ILE A 106 1.67 -2.96 -5.79
C ILE A 106 0.25 -2.67 -6.28
N ALA A 107 -0.75 -3.18 -5.56
CA ALA A 107 -2.16 -2.80 -5.68
C ALA A 107 -2.60 -2.01 -4.45
N VAL A 108 -3.48 -1.01 -4.62
CA VAL A 108 -4.08 -0.26 -3.51
C VAL A 108 -5.50 -0.75 -3.26
N MET A 109 -5.83 -1.05 -2.00
CA MET A 109 -7.16 -1.53 -1.59
C MET A 109 -7.60 -0.95 -0.25
N THR A 110 -8.90 -0.72 -0.10
CA THR A 110 -9.50 -0.48 1.21
C THR A 110 -9.62 -1.79 1.97
N GLY A 111 -9.09 -1.81 3.18
CA GLY A 111 -9.18 -2.92 4.11
C GLY A 111 -10.31 -2.78 5.12
N ASP A 112 -10.36 -3.69 6.08
CA ASP A 112 -11.33 -3.73 7.17
C ASP A 112 -10.73 -3.25 8.50
N ALA A 113 -11.50 -3.40 9.58
CA ALA A 113 -11.13 -2.98 10.93
C ALA A 113 -9.88 -3.67 11.50
N ASP A 114 -9.41 -4.76 10.89
CA ASP A 114 -8.22 -5.49 11.33
C ASP A 114 -6.94 -5.00 10.63
N THR A 115 -7.08 -4.14 9.62
CA THR A 115 -5.96 -3.56 8.85
C THR A 115 -5.04 -2.75 9.77
N GLY A 116 -3.72 -2.99 9.66
CA GLY A 116 -2.71 -2.33 10.46
C GLY A 116 -2.63 -2.78 11.92
N LEU A 117 -3.44 -3.76 12.35
CA LEU A 117 -3.28 -4.38 13.68
C LEU A 117 -2.32 -5.57 13.58
N VAL A 118 -1.29 -5.57 14.42
CA VAL A 118 -0.30 -6.67 14.52
C VAL A 118 -0.98 -8.03 14.69
N LYS A 119 -2.02 -8.11 15.53
CA LYS A 119 -2.79 -9.34 15.81
C LYS A 119 -4.09 -9.46 14.99
N GLY A 120 -4.37 -8.52 14.09
CA GLY A 120 -5.56 -8.52 13.24
C GLY A 120 -5.47 -9.54 12.10
N LYS A 121 -6.61 -9.85 11.47
CA LYS A 121 -6.73 -10.71 10.29
C LYS A 121 -7.41 -9.95 9.14
N PRO A 122 -6.71 -8.99 8.52
CA PRO A 122 -7.33 -8.08 7.58
C PRO A 122 -7.77 -8.76 6.29
N THR A 123 -8.79 -8.19 5.66
CA THR A 123 -9.22 -8.52 4.31
C THR A 123 -9.55 -7.27 3.48
N ASN A 124 -9.67 -7.42 2.17
CA ASN A 124 -10.15 -6.36 1.30
C ASN A 124 -11.68 -6.18 1.44
N GLN A 125 -12.12 -4.93 1.58
CA GLN A 125 -13.53 -4.60 1.82
C GLN A 125 -14.42 -4.88 0.60
N ALA A 126 -13.99 -4.50 -0.60
CA ALA A 126 -14.74 -4.75 -1.83
C ALA A 126 -14.40 -6.13 -2.41
N GLN A 127 -15.40 -6.90 -2.83
CA GLN A 127 -15.17 -8.16 -3.56
C GLN A 127 -14.36 -7.91 -4.84
N LYS A 128 -13.36 -8.75 -5.11
CA LYS A 128 -12.46 -8.62 -6.26
C LYS A 128 -12.63 -9.76 -7.26
N GLY A 129 -12.34 -9.45 -8.51
CA GLY A 129 -12.52 -10.36 -9.66
C GLY A 129 -11.37 -11.35 -9.86
N ALA A 130 -11.47 -12.13 -10.94
CA ALA A 130 -10.55 -13.21 -11.28
C ALA A 130 -9.07 -12.80 -11.46
N VAL A 131 -8.78 -11.51 -11.73
CA VAL A 131 -7.40 -11.01 -11.85
C VAL A 131 -6.65 -11.15 -10.53
N LEU A 132 -7.26 -10.67 -9.44
CA LEU A 132 -6.63 -10.73 -8.13
C LEU A 132 -6.51 -12.18 -7.66
N GLN A 133 -7.52 -13.01 -7.92
CA GLN A 133 -7.46 -14.45 -7.63
C GLN A 133 -6.24 -15.12 -8.28
N ARG A 134 -5.98 -14.84 -9.57
CA ARG A 134 -4.83 -15.40 -10.29
C ARG A 134 -3.52 -14.85 -9.75
N ALA A 135 -3.43 -13.56 -9.47
CA ALA A 135 -2.24 -12.94 -8.90
C ALA A 135 -1.89 -13.51 -7.52
N VAL A 136 -2.88 -13.75 -6.66
CA VAL A 136 -2.65 -14.39 -5.36
C VAL A 136 -2.27 -15.86 -5.52
N ALA A 137 -2.87 -16.59 -6.46
CA ALA A 137 -2.44 -17.96 -6.77
C ALA A 137 -1.00 -17.99 -7.31
N GLN A 138 -0.62 -16.98 -8.10
CA GLN A 138 0.74 -16.80 -8.63
C GLN A 138 1.76 -16.45 -7.55
N ASN A 139 1.38 -15.67 -6.52
CA ASN A 139 2.21 -15.49 -5.33
C ASN A 139 2.51 -16.82 -4.61
N GLN A 140 1.58 -17.78 -4.61
CA GLN A 140 1.81 -19.12 -4.05
C GLN A 140 2.76 -19.95 -4.93
N GLN A 141 2.66 -19.80 -6.25
CA GLN A 141 3.40 -20.61 -7.23
C GLN A 141 4.73 -19.97 -7.67
N LEU A 142 5.00 -18.71 -7.27
CA LEU A 142 6.06 -17.89 -7.85
C LEU A 142 6.03 -17.95 -9.38
N GLU A 143 4.87 -17.76 -10.00
CA GLU A 143 4.70 -17.71 -11.46
C GLU A 143 4.34 -16.29 -11.93
N LEU A 144 4.92 -15.86 -13.06
CA LEU A 144 4.65 -14.56 -13.70
C LEU A 144 3.15 -14.37 -13.97
N PHE A 145 2.64 -13.13 -13.88
CA PHE A 145 1.38 -12.76 -14.51
C PHE A 145 1.38 -13.21 -15.98
N ASP A 146 0.34 -13.95 -16.40
CA ASP A 146 0.22 -14.62 -17.71
C ASP A 146 0.93 -13.86 -18.86
N PRO A 147 2.10 -14.37 -19.34
CA PRO A 147 2.93 -13.75 -20.36
C PRO A 147 2.40 -13.79 -21.79
N ALA A 148 1.15 -14.21 -22.06
CA ALA A 148 0.60 -14.10 -23.42
C ALA A 148 0.56 -12.66 -23.98
N VAL A 149 0.88 -11.66 -23.15
CA VAL A 149 1.00 -10.22 -23.47
C VAL A 149 2.46 -9.70 -23.41
N VAL A 150 3.43 -10.47 -22.92
CA VAL A 150 4.85 -10.06 -22.84
C VAL A 150 5.71 -11.10 -23.53
N LYS A 151 5.76 -10.96 -24.85
CA LYS A 151 6.74 -11.65 -25.69
C LYS A 151 8.10 -11.02 -25.37
N ASP A 152 9.05 -11.86 -24.96
CA ASP A 152 10.43 -11.55 -24.57
C ASP A 152 10.62 -11.22 -23.09
N LEU A 153 11.03 -12.23 -22.30
CA LEU A 153 12.06 -12.14 -21.26
C LEU A 153 12.27 -13.51 -20.59
N ALA A 154 12.98 -14.38 -21.30
CA ALA A 154 13.59 -15.56 -20.72
C ALA A 154 14.91 -15.17 -20.05
N SER A 155 14.90 -14.70 -18.79
CA SER A 155 16.11 -14.59 -17.95
C SER A 155 15.89 -14.42 -16.43
N SER A 156 14.67 -14.18 -15.93
CA SER A 156 14.44 -14.06 -14.48
C SER A 156 13.86 -15.35 -13.91
N LYS A 157 14.54 -15.93 -12.92
CA LYS A 157 14.04 -17.06 -12.11
C LYS A 157 13.05 -16.64 -11.02
N ASP A 158 12.76 -15.34 -10.89
CA ASP A 158 11.88 -14.79 -9.86
C ASP A 158 10.58 -14.29 -10.49
N ALA A 159 9.44 -14.80 -10.05
CA ALA A 159 8.15 -14.24 -10.43
C ALA A 159 7.82 -12.95 -9.69
N THR A 160 7.07 -12.08 -10.38
CA THR A 160 6.53 -10.86 -9.82
C THR A 160 5.60 -11.15 -8.64
N GLN A 161 5.97 -10.66 -7.46
CA GLN A 161 5.12 -10.72 -6.28
C GLN A 161 4.12 -9.57 -6.29
N LEU A 162 2.83 -9.89 -6.17
CA LEU A 162 1.80 -8.87 -5.96
C LEU A 162 1.68 -8.55 -4.48
N TRP A 163 2.07 -7.34 -4.10
CA TRP A 163 1.85 -6.74 -2.79
C TRP A 163 0.60 -5.86 -2.79
N VAL A 164 -0.09 -5.80 -1.65
CA VAL A 164 -1.30 -5.00 -1.48
C VAL A 164 -1.08 -3.96 -0.40
N LEU A 165 -1.14 -2.68 -0.78
CA LEU A 165 -1.27 -1.57 0.15
C LEU A 165 -2.73 -1.53 0.62
N LEU A 166 -2.97 -2.04 1.82
CA LEU A 166 -4.24 -1.96 2.50
C LEU A 166 -4.27 -0.73 3.41
N TYR A 167 -5.39 -0.04 3.43
CA TYR A 167 -5.63 1.03 4.39
C TYR A 167 -7.05 0.97 4.96
N HIS A 168 -7.20 1.48 6.17
CA HIS A 168 -8.48 1.59 6.86
C HIS A 168 -8.52 2.84 7.73
N VAL A 169 -9.59 3.62 7.60
CA VAL A 169 -9.86 4.79 8.44
C VAL A 169 -10.60 4.30 9.69
N ALA A 170 -9.93 4.38 10.83
CA ALA A 170 -10.42 4.03 12.15
C ALA A 170 -10.58 5.27 13.04
N PHE A 171 -10.96 5.03 14.29
CA PHE A 171 -10.93 6.03 15.35
C PHE A 171 -9.95 5.56 16.43
N GLY A 172 -9.05 6.46 16.83
CA GLY A 172 -8.14 6.25 17.94
C GLY A 172 -8.87 6.20 19.29
N ALA A 173 -8.14 5.88 20.36
CA ALA A 173 -8.69 5.85 21.72
C ALA A 173 -9.21 7.21 22.20
N ASP A 174 -8.73 8.30 21.60
CA ASP A 174 -9.17 9.68 21.81
C ASP A 174 -10.40 10.07 20.97
N GLY A 175 -10.96 9.12 20.19
CA GLY A 175 -12.09 9.34 19.31
C GLY A 175 -11.77 10.11 18.03
N LYS A 176 -10.49 10.39 17.76
CA LYS A 176 -10.07 11.11 16.55
C LYS A 176 -9.78 10.14 15.40
N PRO A 177 -9.89 10.58 14.13
CA PRO A 177 -9.55 9.74 12.99
C PRO A 177 -8.10 9.26 13.04
N GLU A 178 -7.91 7.97 12.75
CA GLU A 178 -6.61 7.34 12.60
C GLU A 178 -6.62 6.51 11.31
N ILE A 179 -5.65 6.71 10.43
CA ILE A 179 -5.50 5.91 9.22
C ILE A 179 -4.48 4.82 9.52
N ARG A 180 -4.95 3.58 9.53
CA ARG A 180 -4.12 2.39 9.66
C ARG A 180 -3.82 1.85 8.27
N SER A 181 -2.59 1.44 8.02
CA SER A 181 -2.22 0.83 6.74
C SER A 181 -1.17 -0.24 6.89
N GLU A 182 -1.11 -1.14 5.92
CA GLU A 182 -0.11 -2.18 5.80
C GLU A 182 0.21 -2.47 4.34
N LEU A 183 1.45 -2.85 4.06
CA LEU A 183 1.84 -3.44 2.79
C LEU A 183 1.99 -4.95 2.99
N SER A 184 1.09 -5.71 2.39
CA SER A 184 0.95 -7.15 2.70
C SER A 184 1.01 -8.02 1.45
N LEU A 185 1.71 -9.15 1.57
CA LEU A 185 1.84 -10.16 0.52
C LEU A 185 0.73 -11.21 0.71
N PRO A 186 -0.33 -11.21 -0.11
CA PRO A 186 -1.42 -12.17 0.00
C PRO A 186 -0.92 -13.57 -0.35
N SER A 187 -1.29 -14.54 0.48
CA SER A 187 -0.99 -15.95 0.29
C SER A 187 -2.20 -16.76 -0.13
N ARG A 188 -3.44 -16.34 0.16
CA ARG A 188 -4.64 -17.06 -0.27
C ARG A 188 -5.79 -16.14 -0.61
N PHE A 189 -6.48 -16.47 -1.71
CA PHE A 189 -7.68 -15.80 -2.17
C PHE A 189 -8.85 -16.79 -2.21
N ALA A 190 -9.93 -16.47 -1.50
CA ALA A 190 -11.14 -17.29 -1.45
C ALA A 190 -12.37 -16.38 -1.38
N ARG A 191 -13.49 -16.83 -1.95
CA ARG A 191 -14.78 -16.09 -1.88
C ARG A 191 -14.67 -14.62 -2.34
N LYS A 192 -13.84 -14.34 -3.36
CA LYS A 192 -13.58 -13.01 -3.91
C LYS A 192 -12.85 -12.04 -2.96
N GLN A 193 -12.19 -12.57 -1.94
CA GLN A 193 -11.41 -11.81 -0.96
C GLN A 193 -10.08 -12.49 -0.68
N ILE A 194 -9.12 -11.69 -0.22
CA ILE A 194 -7.86 -12.18 0.34
C ILE A 194 -8.18 -12.65 1.76
N VAL A 195 -7.82 -13.89 2.06
CA VAL A 195 -8.17 -14.54 3.33
C VAL A 195 -6.95 -14.98 4.13
N GLU A 196 -5.77 -15.03 3.52
CA GLU A 196 -4.50 -15.33 4.19
C GLU A 196 -3.36 -14.51 3.57
N TRP A 197 -2.33 -14.27 4.38
CA TRP A 197 -1.16 -13.46 4.05
C TRP A 197 0.13 -14.22 4.36
N SER A 198 1.12 -14.16 3.48
CA SER A 198 2.46 -14.69 3.74
C SER A 198 3.26 -13.74 4.62
N GLN A 199 3.14 -12.44 4.33
CA GLN A 199 3.85 -11.39 5.03
C GLN A 199 2.97 -10.15 5.18
N ARG A 200 3.10 -9.44 6.30
CA ARG A 200 2.42 -8.17 6.60
C ARG A 200 3.43 -7.18 7.14
N LEU A 201 3.60 -6.06 6.45
CA LEU A 201 4.41 -4.93 6.91
C LEU A 201 3.45 -3.87 7.47
N ILE A 202 3.37 -3.77 8.79
CA ILE A 202 2.48 -2.84 9.47
C ILE A 202 3.12 -1.46 9.43
N LEU A 203 2.47 -0.52 8.75
CA LEU A 203 2.96 0.85 8.62
C LEU A 203 2.51 1.66 9.85
N ALA A 204 3.29 2.68 10.19
CA ALA A 204 2.96 3.67 11.20
C ALA A 204 1.59 4.28 10.90
N SER A 205 0.74 4.30 11.93
CA SER A 205 -0.60 4.86 11.82
C SER A 205 -0.53 6.38 11.68
N ILE A 206 -1.39 6.91 10.82
CA ILE A 206 -1.44 8.33 10.51
C ILE A 206 -2.54 8.97 11.34
N ARG A 207 -2.21 10.06 12.02
CA ARG A 207 -3.19 10.91 12.71
C ARG A 207 -3.26 12.25 11.98
N PRO A 208 -4.26 12.46 11.11
CA PRO A 208 -4.33 13.62 10.21
C PRO A 208 -4.35 14.96 10.94
N ASP A 209 -4.89 15.00 12.17
CA ASP A 209 -5.02 16.22 12.98
C ASP A 209 -3.91 16.37 14.04
N SER A 210 -2.82 15.60 13.94
CA SER A 210 -1.69 15.78 14.87
C SER A 210 -0.89 17.02 14.48
N GLU A 211 -0.52 17.83 15.47
CA GLU A 211 0.43 18.91 15.25
C GLU A 211 1.72 18.32 14.66
N PRO A 212 2.30 18.93 13.60
CA PRO A 212 3.59 18.51 13.13
C PRO A 212 4.56 18.59 14.31
N ILE A 213 5.31 17.51 14.55
CA ILE A 213 6.47 17.56 15.43
C ILE A 213 7.52 18.38 14.67
N ILE A 214 7.41 19.71 14.75
CA ILE A 214 8.47 20.61 14.35
C ILE A 214 9.58 20.30 15.34
N GLY A 215 10.59 19.56 14.90
CA GLY A 215 11.86 19.52 15.63
C GLY A 215 12.24 20.98 15.87
N GLN A 216 12.52 21.35 17.12
CA GLN A 216 12.94 22.70 17.45
C GLN A 216 14.23 23.02 16.67
N ASP A 217 14.10 23.51 15.45
CA ASP A 217 15.17 24.25 14.81
C ASP A 217 15.32 25.50 15.67
N GLU A 218 16.42 25.53 16.43
CA GLU A 218 16.83 26.75 17.09
C GLU A 218 16.91 27.85 16.02
N PRO A 219 16.39 29.06 16.29
CA PRO A 219 16.45 30.15 15.35
C PRO A 219 17.88 30.30 14.84
N THR A 220 18.09 30.06 13.54
CA THR A 220 19.39 30.32 12.93
C THR A 220 19.64 31.81 13.12
N GLY A 221 20.72 32.15 13.83
CA GLY A 221 21.05 33.54 14.17
C GLY A 221 21.08 34.44 12.93
N PRO A 222 21.00 35.77 13.10
CA PRO A 222 20.90 36.71 11.98
C PRO A 222 22.02 36.46 10.96
N ILE A 223 21.62 36.12 9.73
CA ILE A 223 22.53 35.95 8.61
C ILE A 223 22.95 37.34 8.14
N ASP A 224 24.23 37.65 8.26
CA ASP A 224 24.80 38.89 7.74
C ASP A 224 25.11 38.68 6.24
N VAL A 225 24.22 39.17 5.38
CA VAL A 225 24.37 39.07 3.92
C VAL A 225 25.15 40.30 3.43
N PRO A 226 26.38 40.16 2.92
CA PRO A 226 27.12 41.29 2.37
C PRO A 226 26.44 41.79 1.09
N VAL A 227 25.98 43.04 1.12
CA VAL A 227 25.37 43.71 -0.05
C VAL A 227 26.42 44.56 -0.76
N GLU A 228 26.84 44.14 -1.96
CA GLU A 228 27.58 45.01 -2.87
C GLU A 228 26.62 45.82 -3.74
N ARG A 229 26.74 47.14 -3.71
CA ARG A 229 25.98 48.03 -4.59
C ARG A 229 26.58 47.99 -6.00
N ARG A 230 25.77 47.61 -7.00
CA ARG A 230 26.13 47.81 -8.40
C ARG A 230 26.23 49.31 -8.70
N THR A 231 27.44 49.79 -9.00
CA THR A 231 27.64 51.08 -9.67
C THR A 231 27.20 50.94 -11.12
N GLY A 232 26.14 51.65 -11.50
CA GLY A 232 25.70 51.73 -12.90
C GLY A 232 26.78 52.39 -13.75
N THR A 233 27.16 51.73 -14.84
CA THR A 233 28.02 52.30 -15.88
C THR A 233 27.27 53.43 -16.58
N SER A 234 27.84 54.63 -16.58
CA SER A 234 27.36 55.77 -17.38
C SER A 234 27.69 55.61 -18.86
#